data_AF-A0A093IIY0-F1
#
_entry.id   AF-A0A093IIY0-F1
#
_cell.length_a   1.000
_cell.length_b   1.000
_cell.length_c   1.000
_cell.angle_alpha   90.00
_cell.angle_beta   90.00
_cell.angle_gamma   90.00
#
_symmetry.space_group_name_H-M   'P 1'
#
loop_
_entity.id
_entity.type
_entity.pdbx_description
1 polymer ?
#
loop_
_entity_poly.entity_id
_entity_poly.type
_entity_poly.pdbx_seq_one_letter_code
_entity_poly.pdbx_strand_id
1 'polypeptide(L)'
;SAWGAAWCSAAELARLILCLCSLPRRDARDGLTVVVDARKQPPAPVLFSALRSAQSVAPGCIHTVLLLAEKELVTPREGLPGVQGLGVLTSLLPRRKALGRYVNSSQLTPELDGTFPYCHGEWVQFFQKLHPFTASLQRASELLQSCIQELRSTDTRAGTQDVAACIERHRELMQRVLSDPQLVHAQREGGAVLARLRRE
;
A
#
# COMPACT_ATOMS: atom_id res chain seq x y z
N SER A 1 -8.52 -23.32 -4.97
CA SER A 1 -8.69 -21.86 -5.14
C SER A 1 -7.50 -21.15 -4.48
N ALA A 2 -7.14 -19.93 -4.90
CA ALA A 2 -6.05 -19.16 -4.27
C ALA A 2 -6.26 -18.94 -2.77
N TRP A 3 -7.53 -18.80 -2.35
CA TRP A 3 -7.95 -18.63 -0.94
C TRP A 3 -7.61 -19.80 -0.01
N GLY A 4 -7.39 -20.99 -0.55
CA GLY A 4 -7.00 -22.17 0.24
C GLY A 4 -5.50 -22.40 0.29
N ALA A 5 -4.70 -21.54 -0.32
CA ALA A 5 -3.25 -21.69 -0.34
C ALA A 5 -2.61 -21.20 0.97
N ALA A 6 -1.53 -21.86 1.39
CA ALA A 6 -0.84 -21.52 2.65
C ALA A 6 -0.28 -20.09 2.69
N TRP A 7 0.02 -19.50 1.52
CA TRP A 7 0.49 -18.12 1.36
C TRP A 7 -0.64 -17.07 1.36
N CYS A 8 -1.90 -17.50 1.44
CA CYS A 8 -3.06 -16.61 1.45
C CYS A 8 -3.62 -16.46 2.87
N SER A 9 -2.78 -15.99 3.80
CA SER A 9 -3.21 -15.70 5.16
C SER A 9 -3.88 -14.32 5.27
N ALA A 10 -4.68 -14.11 6.32
CA ALA A 10 -5.29 -12.80 6.60
C ALA A 10 -4.21 -11.72 6.81
N ALA A 11 -3.07 -12.07 7.38
CA ALA A 11 -1.97 -11.16 7.64
C ALA A 11 -1.27 -10.71 6.34
N GLU A 12 -1.02 -11.64 5.42
CA GLU A 12 -0.44 -11.32 4.11
C GLU A 12 -1.38 -10.46 3.28
N LEU A 13 -2.67 -10.78 3.28
CA LEU A 13 -3.68 -10.02 2.57
C LEU A 13 -3.87 -8.62 3.18
N ALA A 14 -3.83 -8.49 4.51
CA ALA A 14 -3.87 -7.18 5.16
C ALA A 14 -2.67 -6.32 4.80
N ARG A 15 -1.46 -6.91 4.75
CA ARG A 15 -0.25 -6.19 4.29
C ARG A 15 -0.38 -5.73 2.84
N LEU A 16 -0.93 -6.58 1.96
CA LEU A 16 -1.17 -6.20 0.57
C LEU A 16 -2.17 -5.03 0.48
N ILE A 17 -3.28 -5.08 1.22
CA ILE A 17 -4.27 -4.00 1.26
C ILE A 17 -3.63 -2.70 1.76
N LEU A 18 -2.86 -2.74 2.86
CA LEU A 18 -2.17 -1.57 3.39
C LEU A 18 -1.13 -1.01 2.40
N CYS A 19 -0.43 -1.89 1.68
CA CYS A 19 0.47 -1.48 0.61
C CYS A 19 -0.30 -0.78 -0.50
N LEU A 20 -1.46 -1.29 -0.91
CA LEU A 20 -2.32 -0.64 -1.89
C LEU A 20 -2.87 0.70 -1.39
N CYS A 21 -3.18 0.83 -0.11
CA CYS A 21 -3.66 2.08 0.49
C CYS A 21 -2.60 3.18 0.57
N SER A 22 -1.31 2.85 0.50
CA SER A 22 -0.22 3.85 0.55
C SER A 22 0.16 4.42 -0.82
N LEU A 23 -0.39 3.88 -1.91
CA LEU A 23 -0.12 4.30 -3.29
C LEU A 23 -0.97 5.47 -3.82
N PRO A 24 -2.25 5.65 -3.46
CA PRO A 24 -3.10 6.69 -4.02
C PRO A 24 -2.55 8.08 -3.71
N ARG A 25 -2.45 8.93 -4.73
CA ARG A 25 -1.92 10.30 -4.62
C ARG A 25 -2.98 11.29 -4.15
N ARG A 26 -2.52 12.25 -3.34
CA ARG A 26 -2.94 13.63 -3.00
C ARG A 26 -4.42 14.07 -2.99
N ASP A 27 -5.28 13.56 -3.86
CA ASP A 27 -6.68 14.01 -4.00
C ASP A 27 -7.71 12.97 -3.56
N ALA A 28 -7.29 11.72 -3.29
CA ALA A 28 -8.13 10.69 -2.71
C ALA A 28 -8.28 10.91 -1.19
N ARG A 29 -9.02 11.94 -0.78
CA ARG A 29 -9.38 12.16 0.64
C ARG A 29 -10.32 11.08 1.18
N ASP A 30 -10.86 10.25 0.29
CA ASP A 30 -11.97 9.34 0.58
C ASP A 30 -11.55 7.86 0.65
N GLY A 31 -10.26 7.53 0.85
CA GLY A 31 -9.81 6.14 1.05
C GLY A 31 -9.99 5.21 -0.16
N LEU A 32 -9.72 3.91 0.03
CA LEU A 32 -9.78 2.88 -1.01
C LEU A 32 -11.20 2.34 -1.18
N THR A 33 -11.64 2.19 -2.43
CA THR A 33 -12.83 1.38 -2.78
C THR A 33 -12.39 0.00 -3.25
N VAL A 34 -12.89 -1.05 -2.59
CA VAL A 34 -12.53 -2.45 -2.87
C VAL A 34 -13.73 -3.14 -3.53
N VAL A 35 -13.53 -3.69 -4.74
CA VAL A 35 -14.55 -4.50 -5.42
C VAL A 35 -14.22 -5.98 -5.24
N VAL A 36 -15.17 -6.75 -4.72
CA VAL A 36 -15.05 -8.19 -4.50
C VAL A 36 -15.97 -8.91 -5.48
N ASP A 37 -15.38 -9.58 -6.47
CA ASP A 37 -16.13 -10.40 -7.42
C ASP A 37 -16.44 -11.78 -6.80
N ALA A 38 -17.67 -11.94 -6.34
CA ALA A 38 -18.21 -13.16 -5.76
C ALA A 38 -19.25 -13.83 -6.68
N ARG A 39 -19.25 -13.51 -7.99
CA ARG A 39 -20.21 -14.08 -8.95
C ARG A 39 -20.12 -15.60 -9.04
N LYS A 40 -18.89 -16.14 -9.04
CA LYS A 40 -18.61 -17.58 -9.21
C LYS A 40 -18.54 -18.35 -7.88
N GLN A 41 -18.14 -17.69 -6.80
CA GLN A 41 -17.91 -18.30 -5.50
C GLN A 41 -18.09 -17.24 -4.40
N PRO A 42 -18.59 -17.62 -3.20
CA PRO A 42 -18.68 -16.68 -2.09
C PRO A 42 -17.28 -16.20 -1.66
N PRO A 43 -17.17 -14.97 -1.12
CA PRO A 43 -15.90 -14.43 -0.64
C PRO A 43 -15.40 -15.26 0.55
N ALA A 44 -14.09 -15.55 0.58
CA ALA A 44 -13.49 -16.33 1.64
C ALA A 44 -13.47 -15.55 2.97
N PRO A 45 -13.70 -16.20 4.14
CA PRO A 45 -13.66 -15.53 5.44
C PRO A 45 -12.35 -14.77 5.73
N VAL A 46 -11.23 -15.26 5.20
CA VAL A 46 -9.91 -14.65 5.33
C VAL A 46 -9.85 -13.22 4.78
N LEU A 47 -10.63 -12.92 3.73
CA LEU A 47 -10.73 -11.57 3.15
C LEU A 47 -11.30 -10.57 4.16
N PHE A 48 -12.38 -10.92 4.84
CA PHE A 48 -13.01 -10.04 5.83
C PHE A 48 -12.12 -9.82 7.05
N SER A 49 -11.39 -10.86 7.48
CA SER A 49 -10.38 -10.72 8.53
C SER A 49 -9.24 -9.78 8.11
N ALA A 50 -8.79 -9.86 6.87
CA ALA A 50 -7.76 -8.96 6.34
C ALA A 50 -8.23 -7.51 6.23
N LEU A 51 -9.45 -7.28 5.72
CA LEU A 51 -10.07 -5.94 5.63
C LEU A 51 -10.19 -5.29 7.02
N ARG A 52 -10.66 -6.04 8.03
CA ARG A 52 -10.71 -5.57 9.43
C ARG A 52 -9.33 -5.23 9.97
N SER A 53 -8.34 -6.09 9.73
CA SER A 53 -6.97 -5.86 10.18
C SER A 53 -6.35 -4.63 9.52
N ALA A 54 -6.61 -4.38 8.23
CA ALA A 54 -6.13 -3.18 7.56
C ALA A 54 -6.79 -1.92 8.13
N GLN A 55 -8.11 -1.94 8.33
CA GLN A 55 -8.84 -0.79 8.89
C GLN A 55 -8.46 -0.50 10.35
N SER A 56 -8.09 -1.52 11.14
CA SER A 56 -7.60 -1.30 12.52
C SER A 56 -6.21 -0.67 12.55
N VAL A 57 -5.35 -0.99 11.57
CA VAL A 57 -4.01 -0.41 11.47
C VAL A 57 -4.06 1.01 10.90
N ALA A 58 -4.90 1.24 9.89
CA ALA A 58 -5.08 2.52 9.25
C ALA A 58 -6.57 2.86 9.12
N PRO A 59 -7.18 3.49 10.13
CA PRO A 59 -8.59 3.88 10.08
C PRO A 59 -8.88 4.79 8.89
N GLY A 60 -9.93 4.48 8.13
CA GLY A 60 -10.32 5.22 6.92
C GLY A 60 -9.53 4.85 5.66
N CYS A 61 -8.57 3.91 5.74
CA CYS A 61 -7.82 3.48 4.55
C CYS A 61 -8.70 2.76 3.53
N ILE A 62 -9.73 2.04 3.99
CA ILE A 62 -10.81 1.49 3.16
C ILE A 62 -12.06 2.31 3.45
N HIS A 63 -12.70 2.78 2.40
CA HIS A 63 -13.91 3.58 2.49
C HIS A 63 -15.17 2.81 2.09
N THR A 64 -15.07 2.04 1.01
CA THR A 64 -16.20 1.28 0.47
C THR A 64 -15.76 -0.12 0.05
N VAL A 65 -16.58 -1.12 0.34
CA VAL A 65 -16.42 -2.50 -0.15
C VAL A 65 -17.66 -2.88 -0.94
N LEU A 66 -17.51 -3.12 -2.24
CA LEU A 66 -18.60 -3.49 -3.14
C LEU A 66 -18.54 -5.00 -3.40
N LEU A 67 -19.61 -5.72 -3.08
CA LEU A 67 -19.68 -7.16 -3.32
C LEU A 67 -20.58 -7.43 -4.54
N LEU A 68 -19.98 -8.00 -5.58
CA LEU A 68 -20.67 -8.38 -6.81
C LEU A 68 -21.05 -9.86 -6.75
N ALA A 69 -22.36 -10.17 -6.69
CA ALA A 69 -22.86 -11.54 -6.57
C ALA A 69 -23.93 -11.84 -7.64
N GLU A 70 -24.09 -13.12 -8.01
CA GLU A 70 -25.09 -13.54 -9.03
C GLU A 70 -26.52 -13.61 -8.51
N LYS A 71 -26.70 -14.01 -7.25
CA LYS A 71 -28.00 -14.01 -6.58
C LYS A 71 -28.03 -12.87 -5.58
N GLU A 72 -29.18 -12.21 -5.46
CA GLU A 72 -29.56 -11.46 -4.26
C GLU A 72 -29.30 -12.39 -3.07
N LEU A 73 -28.20 -12.16 -2.34
CA LEU A 73 -28.03 -12.80 -1.04
C LEU A 73 -29.18 -12.24 -0.21
N VAL A 74 -30.14 -13.10 0.14
CA VAL A 74 -31.26 -12.77 1.02
C VAL A 74 -30.66 -12.53 2.41
N THR A 75 -30.08 -11.36 2.60
CA THR A 75 -29.75 -10.79 3.90
C THR A 75 -30.14 -9.31 3.85
N PRO A 76 -31.20 -8.92 4.56
CA PRO A 76 -31.74 -7.57 4.53
C PRO A 76 -30.79 -6.61 5.23
N ARG A 77 -30.44 -5.50 4.56
CA ARG A 77 -30.14 -4.13 5.09
C ARG A 77 -29.23 -3.95 6.33
N GLU A 78 -28.72 -5.01 6.92
CA GLU A 78 -27.80 -5.08 8.05
C GLU A 78 -26.53 -5.74 7.54
N GLY A 79 -25.40 -5.11 7.82
CA GLY A 79 -24.11 -5.44 7.20
C GLY A 79 -23.78 -6.93 7.22
N LEU A 80 -23.03 -7.37 6.21
CA LEU A 80 -22.55 -8.74 6.09
C LEU A 80 -21.94 -9.24 7.42
N PRO A 81 -22.24 -10.47 7.87
CA PRO A 81 -21.61 -11.04 9.06
C PRO A 81 -20.09 -11.09 8.84
N GLY A 82 -19.36 -10.27 9.62
CA GLY A 82 -17.90 -10.08 9.49
C GLY A 82 -17.45 -8.69 9.03
N VAL A 83 -18.36 -7.86 8.49
CA VAL A 83 -18.12 -6.45 8.10
C VAL A 83 -18.86 -5.47 9.02
N GLN A 84 -19.83 -5.96 9.80
CA GLN A 84 -20.46 -5.20 10.89
C GLN A 84 -19.36 -4.74 11.87
N GLY A 85 -19.03 -3.45 11.84
CA GLY A 85 -17.95 -2.84 12.63
C GLY A 85 -16.80 -2.22 11.82
N LEU A 86 -16.78 -2.35 10.48
CA LEU A 86 -15.70 -1.78 9.65
C LEU A 86 -15.86 -0.27 9.38
N GLY A 87 -17.03 0.33 9.66
CA GLY A 87 -17.33 1.73 9.28
C GLY A 87 -17.36 1.96 7.76
N VAL A 88 -17.38 0.89 6.98
CA VAL A 88 -17.25 0.88 5.51
C VAL A 88 -18.61 0.64 4.88
N LEU A 89 -18.94 1.43 3.86
CA LEU A 89 -20.15 1.22 3.07
C LEU A 89 -20.03 -0.10 2.33
N THR A 90 -20.95 -1.02 2.61
CA THR A 90 -21.05 -2.32 1.94
C THR A 90 -22.31 -2.36 1.10
N SER A 91 -22.16 -2.53 -0.21
CA SER A 91 -23.29 -2.64 -1.13
C SER A 91 -23.23 -3.96 -1.90
N LEU A 92 -24.36 -4.68 -1.88
CA LEU A 92 -24.61 -5.85 -2.71
C LEU A 92 -25.13 -5.37 -4.06
N LEU A 93 -24.43 -5.74 -5.14
CA LEU A 93 -24.76 -5.27 -6.48
C LEU A 93 -25.20 -6.43 -7.37
N PRO A 94 -26.45 -6.45 -7.89
CA PRO A 94 -26.87 -7.43 -8.88
C PRO A 94 -26.20 -7.20 -10.25
N ARG A 95 -26.09 -8.31 -10.98
CA ARG A 95 -25.29 -8.49 -12.21
C ARG A 95 -25.61 -7.42 -13.27
N ARG A 96 -24.59 -6.62 -13.63
CA ARG A 96 -24.38 -5.85 -14.90
C ARG A 96 -24.67 -4.35 -14.99
N LYS A 97 -25.40 -3.70 -14.07
CA LYS A 97 -25.66 -2.23 -14.22
C LYS A 97 -25.41 -1.36 -12.99
N ALA A 98 -25.00 -1.97 -11.89
CA ALA A 98 -24.92 -1.24 -10.63
C ALA A 98 -23.49 -0.72 -10.34
N LEU A 99 -22.43 -1.42 -10.74
CA LEU A 99 -21.05 -1.01 -10.42
C LEU A 99 -20.66 0.34 -11.04
N GLY A 100 -21.15 0.63 -12.25
CA GLY A 100 -20.96 1.92 -12.92
C GLY A 100 -21.52 3.14 -12.18
N ARG A 101 -22.40 2.94 -11.18
CA ARG A 101 -22.89 4.02 -10.31
C ARG A 101 -21.91 4.38 -9.19
N TYR A 102 -20.99 3.47 -8.87
CA TYR A 102 -20.01 3.62 -7.79
C TYR A 102 -18.59 3.84 -8.31
N VAL A 103 -18.25 3.25 -9.46
CA VAL A 103 -16.92 3.30 -10.06
C VAL A 103 -17.05 3.65 -11.54
N ASN A 104 -16.25 4.60 -12.03
CA ASN A 104 -16.24 4.97 -13.43
C ASN A 104 -15.81 3.77 -14.31
N SER A 105 -16.46 3.57 -15.45
CA SER A 105 -16.12 2.49 -16.39
C SER A 105 -14.64 2.52 -16.83
N SER A 106 -14.01 3.70 -16.85
CA SER A 106 -12.58 3.85 -17.17
C SER A 106 -11.63 3.25 -16.14
N GLN A 107 -12.11 2.91 -14.95
CA GLN A 107 -11.35 2.30 -13.85
C GLN A 107 -11.71 0.82 -13.63
N LEU A 108 -12.70 0.31 -14.38
CA LEU A 108 -13.16 -1.08 -14.31
C LEU A 108 -12.56 -1.89 -15.46
N THR A 109 -12.21 -3.15 -15.19
CA THR A 109 -11.72 -4.07 -16.23
C THR A 109 -12.86 -4.55 -17.13
N PRO A 110 -12.58 -5.07 -18.35
CA PRO A 110 -13.61 -5.58 -19.25
C PRO A 110 -14.48 -6.70 -18.65
N GLU A 111 -13.93 -7.51 -17.74
CA GLU A 111 -14.66 -8.57 -17.01
C GLU A 111 -15.72 -8.02 -16.03
N LEU A 112 -15.59 -6.74 -15.68
CA LEU A 112 -16.49 -5.96 -14.84
C LEU A 112 -17.27 -4.90 -15.64
N ASP A 113 -17.40 -5.09 -16.96
CA ASP A 113 -18.10 -4.19 -17.89
C ASP A 113 -17.46 -2.78 -17.98
N GLY A 114 -16.13 -2.69 -17.84
CA GLY A 114 -15.36 -1.44 -17.99
C GLY A 114 -14.42 -1.40 -19.19
N THR A 115 -13.59 -0.35 -19.25
CA THR A 115 -12.65 -0.08 -20.36
C THR A 115 -11.18 -0.06 -19.94
N PHE A 116 -10.85 -0.32 -18.67
CA PHE A 116 -9.48 -0.30 -18.16
C PHE A 116 -8.71 -1.55 -18.63
N PRO A 117 -7.63 -1.42 -19.42
CA PRO A 117 -6.89 -2.56 -19.95
C PRO A 117 -5.96 -3.15 -18.88
N TYR A 118 -6.51 -3.95 -17.96
CA TYR A 118 -5.73 -4.58 -16.89
C TYR A 118 -4.96 -5.80 -17.40
N CYS A 119 -3.66 -5.84 -17.12
CA CYS A 119 -2.82 -7.02 -17.28
C CYS A 119 -2.17 -7.40 -15.95
N HIS A 120 -2.50 -8.59 -15.42
CA HIS A 120 -1.96 -9.03 -14.13
C HIS A 120 -0.43 -9.17 -14.16
N GLY A 121 0.14 -9.64 -15.28
CA GLY A 121 1.59 -9.81 -15.41
C GLY A 121 2.34 -8.47 -15.34
N GLU A 122 1.86 -7.46 -16.06
CA GLU A 122 2.43 -6.10 -16.01
C GLU A 122 2.30 -5.49 -14.62
N TRP A 123 1.12 -5.64 -14.00
CA TRP A 123 0.88 -5.19 -12.64
C TRP A 123 1.86 -5.82 -11.63
N VAL A 124 2.06 -7.15 -11.70
CA VAL A 124 3.05 -7.83 -10.83
C VAL A 124 4.47 -7.31 -11.09
N GLN A 125 4.87 -7.16 -12.36
CA GLN A 125 6.20 -6.64 -12.71
C GLN A 125 6.43 -5.22 -12.20
N PHE A 126 5.40 -4.36 -12.27
CA PHE A 126 5.44 -3.02 -11.71
C PHE A 126 5.73 -3.07 -10.20
N PHE A 127 4.98 -3.87 -9.45
CA PHE A 127 5.18 -3.99 -8.00
C PHE A 127 6.52 -4.63 -7.62
N GLN A 128 7.02 -5.58 -8.41
CA GLN A 128 8.35 -6.16 -8.24
C GLN A 128 9.48 -5.14 -8.39
N LYS A 129 9.28 -4.08 -9.20
CA LYS A 129 10.23 -2.96 -9.31
C LYS A 129 10.01 -1.91 -8.21
N LEU A 130 8.74 -1.59 -7.93
CA LEU A 130 8.37 -0.55 -6.98
C LEU A 130 8.76 -0.90 -5.53
N HIS A 131 8.52 -2.13 -5.10
CA HIS A 131 8.71 -2.52 -3.70
C HIS A 131 10.19 -2.48 -3.26
N PRO A 132 11.16 -3.07 -3.99
CA PRO A 132 12.57 -2.95 -3.64
C PRO A 132 13.06 -1.50 -3.67
N PHE A 133 12.57 -0.69 -4.62
CA PHE A 133 12.90 0.72 -4.71
C PHE A 133 12.35 1.52 -3.53
N THR A 134 11.11 1.27 -3.11
CA THR A 134 10.54 1.93 -1.92
C THR A 134 11.27 1.53 -0.66
N ALA A 135 11.61 0.23 -0.52
CA ALA A 135 12.38 -0.27 0.61
C ALA A 135 13.80 0.31 0.68
N SER A 136 14.47 0.52 -0.46
CA SER A 136 15.80 1.16 -0.47
C SER A 136 15.72 2.62 -0.04
N LEU A 137 14.69 3.36 -0.47
CA LEU A 137 14.44 4.74 -0.03
C LEU A 137 14.11 4.83 1.47
N GLN A 138 13.34 3.87 2.01
CA GLN A 138 13.05 3.81 3.44
C GLN A 138 14.32 3.62 4.27
N ARG A 139 15.18 2.65 3.90
CA ARG A 139 16.47 2.44 4.59
C ARG A 139 17.39 3.65 4.48
N ALA A 140 17.47 4.27 3.32
CA ALA A 140 18.23 5.50 3.12
C ALA A 140 17.70 6.63 4.03
N SER A 141 16.38 6.76 4.15
CA SER A 141 15.75 7.73 5.05
C SER A 141 16.06 7.45 6.52
N GLU A 142 15.96 6.20 6.97
CA GLU A 142 16.30 5.79 8.34
C GLU A 142 17.76 6.08 8.68
N LEU A 143 18.68 5.78 7.74
CA LEU A 143 20.10 6.10 7.90
C LEU A 143 20.30 7.61 8.05
N LEU A 144 19.71 8.42 7.17
CA LEU A 144 19.82 9.88 7.23
C LEU A 144 19.25 10.42 8.55
N GLN A 145 18.11 9.92 9.00
CA GLN A 145 17.51 10.31 10.28
C GLN A 145 18.41 9.96 11.47
N SER A 146 18.99 8.75 11.47
CA SER A 146 19.96 8.31 12.47
C SER A 146 21.20 9.21 12.50
N CYS A 147 21.78 9.52 11.34
CA CYS A 147 22.94 10.41 11.25
C CYS A 147 22.60 11.85 11.70
N ILE A 148 21.43 12.38 11.32
CA ILE A 148 20.98 13.72 11.77
C ILE A 148 20.81 13.76 13.29
N GLN A 149 20.21 12.73 13.88
CA GLN A 149 20.04 12.65 15.33
C GLN A 149 21.39 12.60 16.04
N GLU A 150 22.34 11.83 15.50
CA GLU A 150 23.66 11.69 16.08
C GLU A 150 24.50 12.98 15.97
N LEU A 151 24.45 13.67 14.83
CA LEU A 151 25.07 14.98 14.64
C LEU A 151 24.57 15.97 15.70
N ARG A 152 23.24 16.08 15.87
CA ARG A 152 22.62 16.96 16.88
C ARG A 152 23.06 16.60 18.31
N SER A 153 23.23 15.32 18.61
CA SER A 153 23.71 14.87 19.93
C SER A 153 25.20 15.17 20.16
N THR A 154 25.99 15.24 19.09
CA THR A 154 27.42 15.54 19.17
C THR A 154 27.62 17.04 19.38
N ASP A 155 26.85 17.88 18.67
CA ASP A 155 26.88 19.34 18.82
C ASP A 155 26.48 19.81 20.22
N THR A 156 25.49 19.16 20.84
CA THR A 156 25.08 19.47 22.22
C THR A 156 26.14 19.11 23.26
N ARG A 157 27.02 18.14 22.95
CA ARG A 157 28.14 17.71 23.81
C ARG A 157 29.45 18.42 23.50
N ALA A 158 29.57 19.09 22.35
CA ALA A 158 30.79 19.81 21.96
C ALA A 158 31.18 20.93 22.94
N GLY A 159 30.23 21.49 23.70
CA GLY A 159 30.53 22.43 24.78
C GLY A 159 31.24 21.81 26.00
N THR A 160 31.26 20.48 26.11
CA THR A 160 31.88 19.73 27.23
C THR A 160 32.95 18.72 26.79
N GLN A 161 33.12 18.48 25.48
CA GLN A 161 34.09 17.53 24.89
C GLN A 161 35.20 18.21 24.07
N ASP A 162 36.26 17.46 23.76
CA ASP A 162 37.32 17.87 22.84
C ASP A 162 36.76 18.13 21.42
N VAL A 163 36.96 19.36 20.94
CA VAL A 163 36.53 19.81 19.62
C VAL A 163 37.13 18.95 18.50
N ALA A 164 38.35 18.44 18.66
CA ALA A 164 38.98 17.58 17.66
C ALA A 164 38.23 16.24 17.50
N ALA A 165 37.81 15.63 18.62
CA ALA A 165 37.01 14.41 18.61
C ALA A 165 35.62 14.64 17.98
N CYS A 166 35.02 15.81 18.22
CA CYS A 166 33.77 16.20 17.59
C CYS A 166 33.89 16.28 16.06
N ILE A 167 34.95 16.91 15.55
CA ILE A 167 35.21 17.03 14.11
C ILE A 167 35.39 15.65 13.45
N GLU A 168 36.16 14.76 14.08
CA GLU A 168 36.35 13.40 13.56
C GLU A 168 35.02 12.63 13.49
N ARG A 169 34.17 12.73 14.53
CA ARG A 169 32.85 12.08 14.49
C ARG A 169 31.97 12.62 13.36
N HIS A 170 32.00 13.92 13.10
CA HIS A 170 31.30 14.53 11.97
C HIS A 170 31.77 13.97 10.62
N ARG A 171 33.08 13.79 10.44
CA ARG A 171 33.66 13.21 9.22
C ARG A 171 33.21 11.76 9.02
N GLU A 172 33.22 10.95 10.07
CA GLU A 172 32.75 9.56 10.02
C GLU A 172 31.28 9.47 9.62
N LEU A 173 30.41 10.32 10.19
CA LEU A 173 28.99 10.36 9.86
C LEU A 173 28.76 10.77 8.40
N MET A 174 29.49 11.78 7.93
CA MET A 174 29.44 12.19 6.53
C MET A 174 29.90 11.06 5.60
N GLN A 175 30.99 10.38 5.92
CA GLN A 175 31.50 9.26 5.11
C GLN A 175 30.50 8.11 5.06
N ARG A 176 29.86 7.78 6.18
CA ARG A 176 28.82 6.75 6.27
C ARG A 176 27.62 7.07 5.37
N VAL A 177 27.16 8.32 5.34
CA VAL A 177 26.07 8.76 4.46
C VAL A 177 26.48 8.71 3.00
N LEU A 178 27.65 9.25 2.66
CA LEU A 178 28.12 9.32 1.26
C LEU A 178 28.46 7.95 0.66
N SER A 179 28.86 7.00 1.50
CA SER A 179 29.24 5.64 1.06
C SER A 179 28.07 4.65 1.12
N ASP A 180 26.90 5.07 1.58
CA ASP A 180 25.76 4.16 1.70
C ASP A 180 25.28 3.71 0.30
N PRO A 181 25.21 2.39 0.04
CA PRO A 181 24.89 1.87 -1.28
C PRO A 181 23.46 2.20 -1.70
N GLN A 182 22.51 2.34 -0.77
CA GLN A 182 21.12 2.66 -1.10
C GLN A 182 20.99 4.12 -1.54
N LEU A 183 21.65 5.04 -0.84
CA LEU A 183 21.73 6.46 -1.20
C LEU A 183 22.43 6.67 -2.54
N VAL A 184 23.58 6.02 -2.75
CA VAL A 184 24.32 6.13 -4.03
C VAL A 184 23.48 5.61 -5.19
N HIS A 185 22.81 4.46 -5.03
CA HIS A 185 21.92 3.94 -6.06
C HIS A 185 20.71 4.86 -6.31
N ALA A 186 20.07 5.37 -5.25
CA ALA A 186 18.96 6.31 -5.38
C ALA A 186 19.36 7.60 -6.11
N GLN A 187 20.55 8.12 -5.85
CA GLN A 187 21.08 9.31 -6.54
C GLN A 187 21.36 9.05 -8.03
N ARG A 188 21.94 7.89 -8.36
CA ARG A 188 22.34 7.56 -9.73
C ARG A 188 21.17 7.13 -10.60
N GLU A 189 20.32 6.26 -10.08
CA GLU A 189 19.31 5.54 -10.87
C GLU A 189 17.88 5.92 -10.49
N GLY A 190 17.66 6.58 -9.35
CA GLY A 190 16.32 6.88 -8.85
C GLY A 190 15.47 7.69 -9.83
N GLY A 191 16.06 8.66 -10.54
CA GLY A 191 15.37 9.41 -11.59
C GLY A 191 14.89 8.52 -12.75
N ALA A 192 15.73 7.58 -13.20
CA ALA A 192 15.40 6.65 -14.27
C ALA A 192 14.33 5.63 -13.83
N VAL A 193 14.44 5.11 -12.60
CA VAL A 193 13.44 4.22 -12.00
C VAL A 193 12.09 4.93 -11.90
N LEU A 194 12.06 6.16 -11.39
CA LEU A 194 10.83 6.97 -11.30
C LEU A 194 10.24 7.29 -12.67
N ALA A 195 11.07 7.59 -13.68
CA ALA A 195 10.60 7.85 -15.03
C ALA A 195 9.98 6.60 -15.68
N ARG A 196 10.52 5.41 -15.40
CA ARG A 196 9.94 4.13 -15.84
C ARG A 196 8.62 3.84 -15.14
N LEU A 197 8.57 3.98 -13.81
CA LEU A 197 7.36 3.78 -13.00
C LEU A 197 6.23 4.78 -13.31
N ARG A 198 6.49 5.89 -14.01
CA ARG A 198 5.45 6.83 -14.47
C ARG A 198 4.86 6.48 -15.83
N ARG A 199 5.57 5.68 -16.63
CA ARG A 199 5.15 5.26 -17.97
C ARG A 199 4.39 3.94 -17.95
N GLU A 200 4.69 3.10 -16.97
CA GLU A 200 3.92 1.92 -16.58
C GLU A 200 2.66 2.35 -15.80
#